data_AF-A0A7C9IDU2-F1
#
_entry.id   AF-A0A7C9IDU2-F1
#
_cell.length_a   1.000
_cell.length_b   1.000
_cell.length_c   1.000
_cell.angle_alpha   90.00
_cell.angle_beta   90.00
_cell.angle_gamma   90.00
#
_symmetry.space_group_name_H-M   'P 1'
#
loop_
_entity.id
_entity.type
_entity.pdbx_description
1 polymer ?
#
loop_
_entity_poly.entity_id
_entity_poly.type
_entity_poly.pdbx_seq_one_letter_code
_entity_poly.pdbx_strand_id
1 'polypeptide(L)' 'MTALRLDRGAAAKGSIETAIRDHGAARVLWAALVALLRARTPAQPRPPDAGRLPPYLRRDVGLPPVSEKSDWRTYR' A
#
# COMPACT_ATOMS: atom_id res chain seq x y z
N MET A 1 23.65 -8.11 5.05
CA MET A 1 22.53 -7.47 5.75
C MET A 1 22.10 -6.26 4.93
N THR A 2 21.16 -6.44 4.01
CA THR A 2 20.82 -5.42 3.01
C THR A 2 19.48 -4.81 3.40
N ALA A 3 19.50 -3.60 3.96
CA ALA A 3 18.29 -2.89 4.32
C ALA A 3 17.53 -2.51 3.03
N LEU A 4 16.33 -3.06 2.87
CA LEU A 4 15.45 -2.76 1.75
C LEU A 4 14.97 -1.31 1.93
N ARG A 5 15.60 -0.36 1.21
CA ARG A 5 15.17 1.03 1.18
C ARG A 5 13.81 1.09 0.52
N LEU A 6 12.78 1.24 1.34
CA LEU A 6 11.46 1.66 0.88
C LEU A 6 11.59 3.10 0.40
N ASP A 7 11.84 3.29 -0.90
CA ASP A 7 11.59 4.57 -1.56
C ASP A 7 10.06 4.77 -1.55
N ARG A 8 9.54 5.22 -0.41
CA ARG A 8 8.20 5.75 -0.32
C ARG A 8 8.26 7.03 -1.14
N GLY A 9 7.93 6.89 -2.43
CA GLY A 9 8.07 7.88 -3.49
C GLY A 9 8.30 9.26 -2.92
N ALA A 10 9.54 9.74 -3.10
CA ALA A 10 9.93 11.10 -2.83
C ALA A 10 8.98 12.02 -3.61
N ALA A 11 7.82 12.31 -3.01
CA ALA A 11 6.96 13.39 -3.41
C ALA A 11 7.83 14.61 -3.20
N ALA A 12 8.47 15.05 -4.27
CA ALA A 12 9.21 16.29 -4.31
C ALA A 12 8.27 17.34 -3.72
N LYS A 13 8.56 17.76 -2.48
CA LYS A 13 7.83 18.83 -1.81
C LYS A 13 8.24 20.12 -2.51
N GLY A 14 7.75 20.33 -3.73
CA GLY A 14 7.74 21.65 -4.34
C GLY A 14 6.94 22.57 -3.41
N SER A 15 7.46 23.77 -3.15
CA SER A 15 6.72 24.75 -2.36
C SER A 15 5.43 25.10 -3.07
N ILE A 16 4.34 25.27 -2.32
CA ILE A 16 3.03 25.64 -2.88
C ILE A 16 3.15 26.97 -3.62
N GLU A 17 3.96 27.91 -3.11
CA GLU A 17 4.31 29.17 -3.76
C GLU A 17 4.89 28.97 -5.16
N THR A 18 5.78 27.98 -5.35
CA THR A 18 6.36 27.68 -6.67
C THR A 18 5.28 27.20 -7.64
N ALA A 19 4.39 26.32 -7.16
CA ALA A 19 3.27 25.84 -7.98
C ALA A 19 2.30 26.97 -8.35
N ILE A 20 2.01 27.89 -7.41
CA ILE A 20 1.15 29.05 -7.66
C ILE A 20 1.80 29.99 -8.68
N ARG A 21 3.09 30.25 -8.55
CA ARG A 21 3.83 31.11 -9.48
C ARG A 21 3.82 30.55 -10.89
N ASP A 22 4.04 29.24 -11.03
CA ASP A 22 4.22 28.61 -12.33
C ASP A 22 2.88 28.31 -13.03
N HIS A 23 1.82 28.01 -12.27
CA HIS A 23 0.54 27.49 -12.80
C HIS A 23 -0.68 28.36 -12.46
N GLY A 24 -0.54 29.34 -11.58
CA GLY A 24 -1.60 30.20 -11.08
C GLY A 24 -2.41 29.58 -9.93
N ALA A 25 -2.89 30.44 -9.02
CA ALA A 25 -3.59 30.02 -7.80
C ALA A 25 -4.84 29.18 -8.07
N ALA A 26 -5.62 29.50 -9.11
CA ALA A 26 -6.85 28.79 -9.44
C ALA A 26 -6.59 27.32 -9.86
N ARG A 27 -5.54 27.07 -10.65
CA ARG A 27 -5.17 25.71 -11.08
C ARG A 27 -4.64 24.88 -9.91
N VAL A 28 -3.86 25.50 -9.02
CA VAL A 28 -3.37 24.85 -7.79
C VAL A 28 -4.51 24.51 -6.85
N LEU A 29 -5.46 25.43 -6.64
CA LEU A 29 -6.65 25.18 -5.80
C LEU A 29 -7.49 24.03 -6.36
N TRP A 30 -7.74 24.01 -7.66
CA TRP A 30 -8.46 22.92 -8.30
C TRP A 30 -7.73 21.58 -8.15
N ALA A 31 -6.41 21.55 -8.37
CA ALA A 31 -5.61 20.35 -8.18
C ALA A 31 -5.63 19.87 -6.72
N ALA A 32 -5.59 20.78 -5.74
CA ALA A 32 -5.69 20.46 -4.32
C ALA A 32 -7.08 19.87 -3.98
N LEU A 33 -8.16 20.45 -4.51
CA LEU A 33 -9.52 19.92 -4.35
C LEU A 33 -9.65 18.52 -4.96
N VAL A 34 -9.16 18.31 -6.17
CA VAL A 34 -9.16 17.00 -6.83
C VAL A 34 -8.32 16.00 -6.03
N ALA A 35 -7.16 16.38 -5.51
CA ALA A 35 -6.33 15.52 -4.68
C ALA A 35 -7.03 15.14 -3.37
N LEU A 36 -7.69 16.10 -2.71
CA LEU A 36 -8.46 15.87 -1.49
C LEU A 36 -9.60 14.87 -1.72
N LEU A 37 -10.31 14.99 -2.84
CA LEU A 37 -11.39 14.07 -3.21
C LEU A 37 -10.85 12.70 -3.66
N ARG A 38 -9.71 12.67 -4.36
CA ARG A 38 -9.09 11.45 -4.88
C ARG A 38 -8.31 10.66 -3.83
N ALA A 39 -7.93 11.26 -2.71
CA ALA A 39 -7.35 10.57 -1.57
C ALA A 39 -8.29 9.51 -0.95
N ARG A 40 -9.59 9.55 -1.26
CA ARG A 40 -10.55 8.50 -0.86
C ARG A 40 -10.54 7.27 -1.76
N THR A 41 -9.83 7.26 -2.87
CA THR A 41 -9.72 6.07 -3.72
C THR A 41 -8.52 5.24 -3.23
N PRO A 42 -8.72 4.05 -2.63
CA PRO A 42 -7.62 3.15 -2.30
C PRO A 42 -7.08 2.54 -3.60
N ALA A 43 -6.29 3.32 -4.32
CA ALA A 43 -5.55 2.91 -5.51
C ALA A 43 -4.15 2.38 -5.15
N GLN A 44 -3.88 2.10 -3.87
CA GLN A 44 -2.80 1.17 -3.57
C GLN A 44 -3.33 -0.23 -3.87
N PRO A 45 -2.70 -0.99 -4.79
CA PRO A 45 -3.01 -2.40 -4.92
C PRO A 45 -2.86 -3.00 -3.53
N ARG A 46 -3.98 -3.48 -2.97
CA ARG A 46 -3.98 -4.11 -1.65
C ARG A 46 -2.87 -5.15 -1.70
N PRO A 47 -1.92 -5.16 -0.74
CA PRO A 47 -0.86 -6.15 -0.75
C PRO A 47 -1.52 -7.54 -0.85
N PRO A 48 -0.94 -8.44 -1.66
CA PRO A 48 -1.51 -9.76 -1.87
C PRO A 48 -1.85 -10.41 -0.53
N ASP A 49 -3.03 -11.01 -0.45
CA ASP A 49 -3.59 -11.55 0.78
C ASP A 49 -2.58 -12.50 1.45
N ALA A 50 -2.10 -12.12 2.64
CA ALA A 50 -1.17 -12.92 3.43
C ALA A 50 -1.78 -14.29 3.81
N GLY A 51 -3.11 -14.40 3.79
CA GLY A 51 -3.83 -15.67 3.92
C GLY A 51 -3.53 -16.68 2.82
N ARG A 52 -3.17 -16.22 1.62
CA ARG A 52 -2.88 -17.06 0.43
C ARG A 52 -1.42 -17.46 0.30
N LEU A 53 -0.55 -17.08 1.24
CA LEU A 53 0.85 -17.44 1.20
C LEU A 53 1.04 -18.96 1.47
N PRO A 54 1.94 -19.63 0.74
CA PRO A 54 2.31 -21.02 1.02
C PRO A 54 2.82 -21.22 2.46
N PRO A 55 2.65 -22.41 3.06
CA PRO A 55 3.01 -22.65 4.47
C PRO A 55 4.47 -22.33 4.82
N TYR A 56 5.42 -22.65 3.93
CA TYR A 56 6.84 -22.36 4.14
C TYR A 56 7.10 -20.85 4.15
N LEU A 57 6.48 -20.10 3.24
CA LEU A 57 6.64 -18.65 3.11
C LEU A 57 6.02 -17.92 4.30
N ARG A 58 4.93 -18.44 4.86
CA ARG A 58 4.33 -17.94 6.12
C ARG A 58 5.29 -18.08 7.30
N ARG A 59 5.98 -19.22 7.40
CA ARG A 59 6.97 -19.47 8.45
C ARG A 59 8.13 -18.47 8.36
N ASP A 60 8.61 -18.19 7.15
CA ASP A 60 9.76 -17.31 6.93
C ASP A 60 9.45 -15.84 7.27
N VAL A 61 8.20 -15.40 7.12
CA VAL A 61 7.76 -14.03 7.47
C VAL A 61 7.10 -13.92 8.84
N GLY A 62 7.11 -15.00 9.63
CA GLY A 62 6.55 -15.02 11.00
C GLY A 62 5.01 -15.00 11.07
N LEU A 63 4.32 -15.34 9.98
CA LEU A 63 2.86 -15.50 9.98
C LEU A 63 2.46 -16.81 10.69
N PRO A 64 1.35 -16.83 11.44
CA PRO A 64 0.84 -18.06 12.05
C PRO A 64 0.46 -19.09 10.97
N PRO A 65 0.57 -20.39 11.23
CA PRO A 65 0.13 -21.41 10.29
C PRO A 65 -1.37 -21.26 10.00
N VAL A 66 -1.80 -21.54 8.76
CA VAL A 66 -3.22 -21.73 8.50
C VAL A 66 -3.62 -22.98 9.27
N SER A 67 -4.58 -22.87 10.18
CA SER A 67 -5.19 -24.03 10.82
C SER A 67 -5.92 -24.81 9.73
N GLU A 68 -5.22 -25.78 9.14
CA GLU A 68 -5.84 -26.84 8.37
C GLU A 68 -6.75 -27.56 9.36
N LYS A 69 -8.07 -27.36 9.23
CA LYS A 69 -9.05 -28.14 9.97
C LYS A 69 -8.90 -29.57 9.48
N SER A 70 -7.98 -30.32 10.09
CA SER A 70 -7.83 -31.75 9.89
C SER A 70 -9.11 -32.43 10.38
N ASP A 71 -10.03 -32.68 9.46
CA ASP A 71 -11.21 -33.50 9.73
C ASP A 71 -10.75 -34.95 9.86
N TRP A 72 -10.53 -35.38 11.09
CA TRP A 72 -10.08 -36.74 11.43
C TRP A 72 -11.11 -37.82 11.04
N ARG A 73 -12.33 -37.43 10.62
CA ARG A 73 -13.41 -38.36 10.23
C ARG A 73 -13.21 -39.04 8.88
N THR A 74 -12.22 -38.64 8.07
CA THR A 74 -12.01 -39.18 6.73
C THR A 74 -11.20 -40.49 6.69
N TYR A 75 -10.63 -40.94 7.82
CA TYR A 75 -9.77 -42.13 7.90
C TYR A 75 -10.46 -43.39 8.46
N ARG A 76 -11.78 -43.54 8.27
CA ARG A 76 -12.52 -44.72 8.75
C ARG A 76 -12.85 -45.69 7.62
#